data_AF-A0A9E3J3Q3-F1
#
_entry.id   AF-A0A9E3J3Q3-F1
#
_cell.length_a   1.000
_cell.length_b   1.000
_cell.length_c   1.000
_cell.angle_alpha   90.00
_cell.angle_beta   90.00
_cell.angle_gamma   90.00
#
_symmetry.space_group_name_H-M   'P 1'
#
loop_
_entity.id
_entity.type
_entity.pdbx_description
1 polymer ?
#
loop_
_entity_poly.entity_id
_entity_poly.type
_entity_poly.pdbx_seq_one_letter_code
_entity_poly.pdbx_strand_id
1 'polypeptide(L)'
;MAQLRQEVDPAEVGLDGKALDRLDQHFAHYVDEGRMPGFLVSVARGGRVAHLTAHGHRDLAAGLPVQADTLWRIYSMTKPVTSVAALLLVEEGRLSLDDPVAEYLPAFAEPQVHVDGSG
;
A
#
# COMPACT_ATOMS: atom_id res chain seq x y z
N MET A 1 13.66 -7.23 13.39
CA MET A 1 12.34 -6.75 12.90
C MET A 1 11.38 -7.92 12.92
N ALA A 2 10.12 -7.72 13.32
CA ALA A 2 9.14 -8.80 13.28
C ALA A 2 8.80 -9.13 11.82
N GLN A 3 8.89 -10.40 11.45
CA GLN A 3 8.54 -10.87 10.11
C GLN A 3 7.02 -11.01 10.02
N LEU A 4 6.43 -10.49 8.93
CA LEU A 4 5.00 -10.62 8.63
C LEU A 4 4.65 -12.11 8.53
N ARG A 5 3.68 -12.55 9.33
CA ARG A 5 3.20 -13.93 9.38
C ARG A 5 1.73 -13.95 9.74
N GLN A 6 1.04 -15.05 9.44
CA GLN A 6 -0.28 -15.30 9.98
C GLN A 6 -0.17 -15.55 11.50
N GLU A 7 -1.00 -14.86 12.27
CA GLU A 7 -0.96 -14.83 13.73
C GLU A 7 -2.19 -15.49 14.37
N VAL A 8 -3.25 -15.69 13.60
CA VAL A 8 -4.53 -16.19 14.07
C VAL A 8 -5.24 -16.98 12.97
N ASP A 9 -6.09 -17.93 13.36
CA ASP A 9 -7.03 -18.54 12.43
C ASP A 9 -8.08 -17.50 11.97
N PRO A 10 -8.42 -17.43 10.67
CA PRO A 10 -9.48 -16.54 10.17
C PRO A 10 -10.78 -16.58 10.97
N ALA A 11 -11.22 -17.77 11.40
CA ALA A 11 -12.48 -17.96 12.10
C ALA A 11 -12.50 -17.27 13.46
N GLU A 12 -11.37 -17.19 14.17
CA GLU A 12 -11.27 -16.54 15.49
C GLU A 12 -11.51 -15.03 15.41
N VAL A 13 -11.21 -14.40 14.27
CA VAL A 13 -11.48 -12.97 14.03
C VAL A 13 -12.72 -12.76 13.16
N GLY A 14 -13.53 -13.80 12.96
CA GLY A 14 -14.79 -13.74 12.24
C GLY A 14 -14.64 -13.56 10.73
N LEU A 15 -13.57 -14.10 10.13
CA LEU A 15 -13.37 -14.17 8.68
C LEU A 15 -13.69 -15.59 8.17
N ASP A 16 -14.29 -15.68 6.98
CA ASP A 16 -14.58 -16.96 6.31
C ASP A 16 -13.33 -17.45 5.58
N GLY A 17 -12.75 -18.57 6.04
CA GLY A 17 -11.60 -19.22 5.39
C GLY A 17 -11.85 -19.53 3.91
N LYS A 18 -13.07 -19.97 3.54
CA LYS A 18 -13.39 -20.27 2.13
C LYS A 18 -13.38 -19.02 1.26
N ALA A 19 -13.68 -17.85 1.82
CA ALA A 19 -13.59 -16.59 1.09
C ALA A 19 -12.14 -16.17 0.86
N LEU A 20 -11.26 -16.43 1.83
CA LEU A 20 -9.83 -16.21 1.72
C LEU A 20 -9.18 -17.16 0.71
N ASP A 21 -9.58 -18.44 0.68
CA ASP A 21 -9.12 -19.38 -0.35
C ASP A 21 -9.48 -18.90 -1.77
N ARG A 22 -10.69 -18.34 -1.96
CA ARG A 22 -11.10 -17.74 -3.24
C ARG A 22 -10.28 -16.51 -3.60
N LEU A 23 -9.88 -15.71 -2.62
CA LEU A 23 -9.00 -14.55 -2.81
C LEU A 23 -7.63 -14.99 -3.35
N ASP A 24 -7.07 -16.06 -2.76
CA ASP A 24 -5.77 -16.61 -3.15
C ASP A 24 -5.82 -17.15 -4.57
N GLN A 25 -6.85 -17.94 -4.89
CA GLN A 25 -7.07 -18.48 -6.23
C GLN A 25 -7.23 -17.36 -7.28
N HIS A 26 -7.93 -16.27 -6.92
CA HIS A 26 -8.13 -15.15 -7.82
C HIS A 26 -6.80 -14.48 -8.20
N PHE A 27 -5.92 -14.21 -7.24
CA PHE A 27 -4.63 -13.60 -7.53
C PHE A 27 -3.63 -14.57 -8.15
N ALA A 28 -3.66 -15.85 -7.75
CA ALA A 28 -2.85 -16.89 -8.37
C ALA A 28 -3.14 -17.01 -9.86
N HIS A 29 -4.41 -16.96 -10.24
CA HIS A 29 -4.81 -16.96 -11.64
C HIS A 29 -4.19 -15.81 -12.46
N TYR A 30 -4.08 -14.59 -11.92
CA TYR A 30 -3.39 -13.50 -12.62
C TYR A 30 -1.89 -13.74 -12.81
N VAL A 31 -1.25 -14.44 -11.89
CA VAL A 31 0.16 -14.83 -12.04
C VAL A 31 0.29 -15.91 -13.09
N ASP A 32 -0.56 -16.93 -13.03
CA ASP A 32 -0.54 -18.08 -13.93
C ASP A 32 -0.89 -17.66 -15.38
N GLU A 33 -1.73 -16.65 -15.58
CA GLU A 33 -2.01 -16.02 -16.89
C GLU A 33 -0.92 -15.04 -17.36
N GLY A 34 0.14 -14.81 -16.58
CA GLY A 34 1.22 -13.88 -16.92
C GLY A 34 0.83 -12.40 -16.85
N ARG A 35 -0.29 -12.07 -16.19
CA ARG A 35 -0.78 -10.68 -16.03
C ARG A 35 -0.07 -9.94 -14.90
N MET A 36 0.56 -10.66 -13.99
CA MET A 36 1.35 -10.13 -12.88
C MET A 36 2.48 -11.12 -12.54
N PRO A 37 3.71 -10.66 -12.22
CA PRO A 37 4.83 -11.57 -11.95
C PRO A 37 4.68 -12.34 -10.63
N GLY A 38 4.02 -11.76 -9.63
CA GLY A 38 3.80 -12.34 -8.31
C GLY A 38 3.05 -11.37 -7.40
N PHE A 39 2.55 -11.88 -6.28
CA PHE A 39 1.80 -11.09 -5.29
C PHE A 39 2.09 -11.55 -3.86
N LEU A 40 1.76 -10.67 -2.92
CA LEU A 40 1.59 -10.99 -1.50
C LEU A 40 0.30 -10.31 -1.02
N VAL A 41 -0.56 -11.05 -0.33
CA VAL A 41 -1.81 -10.54 0.25
C VAL A 41 -1.80 -10.84 1.74
N SER A 42 -2.12 -9.81 2.53
CA SER A 42 -2.30 -9.91 3.98
C SER A 42 -3.67 -9.37 4.36
N VAL A 43 -4.42 -10.11 5.16
CA VAL A 43 -5.70 -9.67 5.73
C VAL A 43 -5.59 -9.69 7.24
N ALA A 44 -5.87 -8.55 7.87
CA ALA A 44 -5.83 -8.39 9.32
C ALA A 44 -7.17 -7.90 9.86
N ARG A 45 -7.57 -8.40 11.03
CA ARG A 45 -8.77 -7.97 11.75
C ARG A 45 -8.53 -8.07 13.25
N GLY A 46 -8.96 -7.06 14.00
CA GLY A 46 -8.69 -6.98 15.43
C GLY A 46 -7.20 -6.80 15.77
N GLY A 47 -6.44 -6.16 14.87
CA GLY A 47 -5.00 -5.95 15.05
C GLY A 47 -4.12 -7.19 14.87
N ARG A 48 -4.70 -8.31 14.44
CA ARG A 48 -3.99 -9.57 14.18
C ARG A 48 -4.07 -9.95 12.70
N VAL A 49 -2.97 -10.45 12.14
CA VAL A 49 -2.93 -10.95 10.76
C VAL A 49 -3.58 -12.34 10.72
N ALA A 50 -4.70 -12.46 10.02
CA ALA A 50 -5.50 -13.67 9.96
C ALA A 50 -5.27 -14.47 8.68
N HIS A 51 -4.74 -13.82 7.64
CA HIS A 51 -4.41 -14.46 6.38
C HIS A 51 -3.16 -13.82 5.81
N LEU A 52 -2.22 -14.65 5.34
CA LEU A 52 -1.04 -14.21 4.62
C LEU A 52 -0.72 -15.23 3.53
N THR A 53 -0.72 -14.78 2.29
CA THR A 53 -0.42 -15.62 1.13
C THR A 53 0.54 -14.91 0.19
N ALA A 54 1.36 -15.68 -0.52
CA ALA A 54 2.28 -15.18 -1.51
C ALA A 54 2.45 -16.20 -2.64
N HIS A 55 2.55 -15.71 -3.88
CA HIS A 55 2.75 -16.55 -5.07
C HIS A 55 3.55 -15.81 -6.14
N GLY A 56 4.18 -16.55 -7.04
CA GLY A 56 4.99 -16.01 -8.13
C GLY A 56 6.34 -15.43 -7.70
N HIS A 57 6.86 -14.50 -8.50
CA HIS A 57 8.22 -14.00 -8.42
C HIS A 57 8.25 -12.49 -8.18
N ARG A 58 9.16 -12.06 -7.29
CA ARG A 58 9.49 -10.63 -7.10
C ARG A 58 10.49 -10.14 -8.15
N ASP A 59 11.25 -11.06 -8.74
CA ASP A 59 12.19 -10.80 -9.82
C ASP A 59 12.18 -11.98 -10.79
N LEU A 60 11.67 -11.76 -12.00
CA LEU A 60 11.59 -12.78 -13.05
C LEU A 60 12.97 -13.11 -13.64
N ALA A 61 13.86 -12.12 -13.78
CA ALA A 61 15.16 -12.32 -14.41
C ALA A 61 16.10 -13.09 -13.48
N ALA A 62 16.05 -12.80 -12.18
CA ALA A 62 16.82 -13.51 -11.17
C ALA A 62 16.11 -14.79 -10.64
N GLY A 63 14.88 -15.07 -11.07
CA GLY A 63 14.09 -16.22 -10.63
C GLY A 63 13.80 -16.20 -9.12
N LEU A 64 13.65 -15.02 -8.51
CA LEU A 64 13.46 -14.88 -7.07
C LEU A 64 11.96 -14.91 -6.72
N PRO A 65 11.52 -15.81 -5.85
CA PRO A 65 10.12 -15.89 -5.42
C PRO A 65 9.72 -14.68 -4.57
N VAL A 66 8.42 -14.36 -4.55
CA VAL A 66 7.88 -13.45 -3.54
C VAL A 66 8.05 -14.07 -2.15
N GLN A 67 8.52 -13.26 -1.21
CA GLN A 67 8.71 -13.59 0.21
C GLN A 67 7.96 -12.60 1.09
N ALA A 68 7.69 -12.98 2.35
CA ALA A 68 6.98 -12.15 3.33
C ALA A 68 7.65 -10.79 3.62
N ASP A 69 8.94 -10.67 3.35
CA ASP A 69 9.75 -9.47 3.53
C ASP A 69 10.14 -8.78 2.20
N THR A 70 9.46 -9.13 1.11
CA THR A 70 9.71 -8.52 -0.19
C THR A 70 9.49 -7.01 -0.12
N LEU A 71 10.49 -6.25 -0.57
CA LEU A 71 10.40 -4.80 -0.68
C LEU A 71 9.64 -4.43 -1.96
N TRP A 72 8.58 -3.65 -1.80
CA TRP A 72 7.73 -3.18 -2.90
C TRP A 72 7.92 -1.68 -3.13
N ARG A 73 7.88 -1.26 -4.39
CA ARG A 73 7.69 0.16 -4.72
C ARG A 73 6.21 0.48 -4.55
N ILE A 74 5.86 1.21 -3.49
CA ILE A 74 4.46 1.46 -3.12
C ILE A 74 3.86 2.71 -3.81
N TYR A 75 4.68 3.47 -4.54
CA TYR A 75 4.28 4.67 -5.31
C TYR A 75 3.33 5.58 -4.53
N SER A 76 2.14 5.90 -5.06
CA SER A 76 1.16 6.78 -4.43
C SER A 76 0.70 6.34 -3.03
N MET A 77 0.93 5.09 -2.62
CA MET A 77 0.69 4.66 -1.24
C MET A 77 1.66 5.30 -0.23
N THR A 78 2.66 6.08 -0.67
CA THR A 78 3.42 6.98 0.21
C THR A 78 2.59 8.16 0.71
N LYS A 79 1.52 8.56 0.01
CA LYS A 79 0.71 9.74 0.36
C LYS A 79 0.16 9.67 1.79
N PRO A 80 -0.48 8.57 2.27
CA PRO A 80 -0.91 8.48 3.66
C PRO A 80 0.23 8.67 4.67
N VAL A 81 1.45 8.18 4.38
CA VAL A 81 2.61 8.39 5.26
C VAL A 81 2.98 9.87 5.33
N THR A 82 3.05 10.54 4.18
CA THR A 82 3.31 11.98 4.11
C THR A 82 2.20 12.81 4.76
N SER A 83 0.93 12.42 4.57
CA SER A 83 -0.21 13.08 5.20
C SER A 83 -0.18 12.96 6.72
N VAL A 84 0.15 11.79 7.27
CA VAL A 84 0.33 11.64 8.73
C VAL A 84 1.48 12.51 9.22
N ALA A 85 2.61 12.57 8.51
CA ALA A 85 3.72 13.46 8.88
C ALA A 85 3.29 14.94 8.90
N ALA A 86 2.47 15.38 7.95
CA ALA A 86 1.91 16.73 7.94
C ALA A 86 0.92 16.95 9.10
N LEU A 87 0.05 15.98 9.39
CA LEU A 87 -0.92 16.07 10.48
C LEU A 87 -0.26 16.09 11.86
N LEU A 88 0.89 15.44 12.05
CA LEU A 88 1.69 15.60 13.27
C LEU A 88 2.14 17.06 13.47
N LEU A 89 2.53 17.76 12.39
CA LEU A 89 2.86 19.19 12.48
C LEU A 89 1.63 20.05 12.82
N VAL A 90 0.44 19.63 12.38
CA VAL A 90 -0.83 20.27 12.76
C VAL A 90 -1.11 20.08 14.25
N GLU A 91 -0.96 18.86 14.78
CA GLU A 91 -1.10 18.58 16.21
C GLU A 91 -0.09 19.37 17.06
N GLU A 92 1.13 19.58 16.54
CA GLU A 92 2.18 20.40 17.16
C GLU A 92 1.93 21.91 17.05
N GLY A 93 0.90 22.36 16.33
CA GLY A 93 0.61 23.78 16.09
C GLY A 93 1.64 24.49 15.19
N ARG A 94 2.38 23.73 14.38
CA ARG A 94 3.45 24.23 13.48
C ARG A 94 2.99 24.36 12.03
N LEU A 95 1.78 23.90 11.75
CA LEU A 95 1.08 23.97 10.48
C LEU A 95 -0.41 24.07 10.79
N SER A 96 -1.16 24.88 10.06
CA SER A 96 -2.62 24.78 10.01
C SER A 96 -3.06 24.13 8.71
N LEU A 97 -4.18 23.42 8.74
CA LEU A 97 -4.82 22.93 7.51
C LEU A 97 -5.35 24.08 6.63
N ASP A 98 -5.60 25.24 7.24
CA ASP A 98 -6.11 26.44 6.58
C ASP A 98 -5.00 27.43 6.18
N ASP A 99 -3.72 27.12 6.47
CA ASP A 99 -2.63 28.01 6.09
C ASP A 99 -2.56 28.10 4.56
N PRO A 100 -2.34 29.30 3.99
CA PRO A 100 -2.06 29.44 2.57
C PRO A 100 -0.79 28.66 2.21
N VAL A 101 -0.84 27.80 1.19
CA VAL A 101 0.33 27.03 0.72
C VAL A 101 1.52 27.96 0.40
N ALA A 102 1.23 29.17 -0.09
CA ALA A 102 2.21 30.19 -0.42
C ALA A 102 3.09 30.63 0.78
N GLU A 103 2.63 30.45 2.01
CA GLU A 103 3.42 30.72 3.23
C GLU A 103 4.65 29.79 3.32
N TYR A 104 4.49 28.54 2.90
CA TYR A 104 5.54 27.52 2.93
C TYR A 104 6.24 27.35 1.59
N LEU A 105 5.51 27.56 0.49
CA LEU A 105 5.97 27.38 -0.88
C LEU A 105 5.62 28.64 -1.71
N PRO A 106 6.47 29.69 -1.70
CA PRO A 106 6.17 30.98 -2.33
C PRO A 106 5.80 30.93 -3.81
N ALA A 107 6.25 29.90 -4.55
CA ALA A 107 5.87 29.67 -5.94
C ALA A 107 4.34 29.46 -6.14
N PHE A 108 3.59 29.18 -5.08
CA PHE A 108 2.13 29.04 -5.09
C PHE A 108 1.39 30.34 -4.74
N ALA A 109 2.08 31.50 -4.64
CA ALA A 109 1.41 32.78 -4.36
C ALA A 109 0.49 33.25 -5.50
N GLU A 110 0.88 32.98 -6.74
CA GLU A 110 0.14 33.38 -7.95
C GLU A 110 0.04 32.20 -8.94
N PRO A 111 -0.70 31.13 -8.61
CA PRO A 111 -0.82 29.97 -9.47
C PRO A 111 -1.58 30.34 -10.74
N GLN A 112 -1.00 30.03 -11.89
CA GLN A 112 -1.66 30.19 -13.19
C GLN A 112 -2.27 28.86 -13.64
N VAL A 113 -3.43 28.95 -14.30
CA VAL A 113 -4.08 27.78 -14.92
C VAL A 113 -3.56 27.64 -16.34
N HIS A 114 -3.07 26.46 -16.71
CA HIS A 114 -2.70 26.18 -18.09
C HIS A 114 -3.97 26.15 -18.97
N VAL A 115 -4.03 27.01 -19.98
CA VAL A 115 -5.25 27.24 -20.78
C VAL A 115 -5.26 26.43 -22.08
N ASP A 116 -4.12 26.34 -22.77
CA ASP A 116 -3.99 25.53 -24.00
C ASP A 116 -2.52 25.31 -24.40
N GLY A 117 -2.26 24.25 -25.17
CA GLY A 117 -0.94 23.90 -25.69
C GLY A 117 -0.97 22.60 -26.49
N SER A 118 -0.41 22.61 -27.70
CA SER A 118 -0.27 21.41 -28.53
C SER A 118 0.91 20.57 -28.03
N GLY A 119 0.63 19.64 -27.11
CA GLY A 119 1.53 18.52 -26.82
C GLY A 119 1.70 17.61 -28.03
#